data_AF-A0A2W0CE83-F1
#
_entry.id   AF-A0A2W0CE83-F1
#
_cell.length_a   1.000
_cell.length_b   1.000
_cell.length_c   1.000
_cell.angle_alpha   90.00
_cell.angle_beta   90.00
_cell.angle_gamma   90.00
#
_symmetry.space_group_name_H-M   'P 1'
#
loop_
_entity.id
_entity.type
_entity.pdbx_description
1 polymer ?
#
loop_
_entity_poly.entity_id
_entity_poly.type
_entity_poly.pdbx_seq_one_letter_code
_entity_poly.pdbx_strand_id
1 'polypeptide(L)'
;MRQMMIVLVEFYPSWLALPREERRNYASSLQEMINKYNSEISVRFFDAEALPGKDYTDFVVCETDDIKQYHFMWEEIRDSEPYTKGYMKIKDVIMGLENAFQSYETEALRMPAE
;
A
#
# COMPACT_ATOMS: atom_id res chain seq x y z
N MET A 1 11.63 0.55 -14.37
CA MET A 1 10.86 -0.71 -14.23
C MET A 1 9.83 -0.46 -13.17
N ARG A 2 8.57 -0.71 -13.47
CA ARG A 2 7.49 -0.43 -12.55
C ARG A 2 7.49 -1.45 -11.41
N GLN A 3 7.42 -0.98 -10.19
CA GLN A 3 7.26 -1.80 -9.00
C GLN A 3 5.80 -1.90 -8.62
N MET A 4 5.39 -3.08 -8.17
CA MET A 4 4.09 -3.34 -7.59
C MET A 4 4.26 -3.87 -6.18
N MET A 5 3.48 -3.34 -5.24
CA MET A 5 3.48 -3.75 -3.85
C MET A 5 2.05 -4.11 -3.45
N ILE A 6 1.88 -5.27 -2.81
CA ILE A 6 0.67 -5.64 -2.08
C ILE A 6 1.03 -5.53 -0.60
N VAL A 7 0.49 -4.51 0.05
CA VAL A 7 0.70 -4.25 1.47
C VAL A 7 -0.45 -4.86 2.25
N LEU A 8 -0.15 -5.86 3.07
CA LEU A 8 -1.13 -6.48 3.95
C LEU A 8 -1.27 -5.62 5.21
N VAL A 9 -2.50 -5.26 5.56
CA VAL A 9 -2.81 -4.36 6.68
C VAL A 9 -3.78 -5.04 7.63
N GLU A 10 -3.58 -4.86 8.92
CA GLU A 10 -4.49 -5.32 9.96
C GLU A 10 -4.98 -4.12 10.77
N PHE A 11 -6.28 -3.83 10.73
CA PHE A 11 -6.95 -2.96 11.69
C PHE A 11 -7.37 -3.76 12.92
N TYR A 12 -7.10 -3.21 14.10
CA TYR A 12 -7.36 -3.90 15.36
C TYR A 12 -8.75 -3.59 15.92
N PRO A 13 -9.24 -4.37 16.91
CA PRO A 13 -10.48 -4.05 17.61
C PRO A 13 -10.52 -2.64 18.22
N SER A 14 -9.37 -2.07 18.59
CA SER A 14 -9.25 -0.69 19.05
C SER A 14 -9.72 0.32 18.02
N TRP A 15 -9.49 0.07 16.73
CA TRP A 15 -10.03 0.88 15.63
C TRP A 15 -11.55 0.76 15.57
N LEU A 16 -12.08 -0.46 15.62
CA LEU A 16 -13.51 -0.71 15.49
C LEU A 16 -14.33 -0.20 16.68
N ALA A 17 -13.69 -0.06 17.84
CA ALA A 17 -14.27 0.53 19.04
C ALA A 17 -14.51 2.05 18.91
N LEU A 18 -13.84 2.73 17.98
CA LEU A 18 -14.03 4.16 17.75
C LEU A 18 -15.39 4.47 17.13
N PRO A 19 -16.00 5.62 17.50
CA PRO A 19 -17.15 6.15 16.79
C PRO A 19 -16.89 6.25 15.28
N ARG A 20 -17.91 5.96 14.46
CA ARG A 20 -17.77 6.01 12.99
C ARG A 20 -17.33 7.37 12.47
N GLU A 21 -17.72 8.45 13.12
CA GLU A 21 -17.29 9.82 12.77
C GLU A 21 -15.79 10.01 12.98
N GLU A 22 -15.26 9.55 14.10
CA GLU A 22 -13.83 9.63 14.41
C GLU A 22 -13.00 8.80 13.42
N ARG A 23 -13.45 7.57 13.11
CA ARG A 23 -12.83 6.75 12.07
C ARG A 23 -12.82 7.42 10.70
N ARG A 24 -13.90 8.12 10.33
CA ARG A 24 -13.96 8.85 9.06
C ARG A 24 -12.95 9.99 9.03
N ASN A 25 -12.81 10.74 10.12
CA ASN A 25 -11.82 11.83 10.18
C ASN A 25 -10.40 11.29 10.01
N TYR A 26 -10.08 10.18 10.67
CA TYR A 26 -8.81 9.49 10.53
C TYR A 26 -8.58 8.94 9.11
N ALA A 27 -9.58 8.28 8.53
CA ALA A 27 -9.49 7.78 7.16
C ALA A 27 -9.30 8.92 6.14
N SER A 28 -9.98 10.06 6.31
CA SER A 28 -9.79 11.25 5.48
C SER A 28 -8.37 11.80 5.60
N SER A 29 -7.82 11.87 6.81
CA SER A 29 -6.44 12.33 7.01
C SER A 29 -5.41 11.40 6.34
N LEU A 30 -5.60 10.07 6.44
CA LEU A 30 -4.77 9.11 5.70
C LEU A 30 -4.89 9.31 4.20
N GLN A 31 -6.11 9.49 3.69
CA GLN A 31 -6.35 9.72 2.27
C GLN A 31 -5.68 11.01 1.77
N GLU A 32 -5.68 12.08 2.57
CA GLU A 32 -4.96 13.31 2.26
C GLU A 32 -3.46 13.10 2.17
N MET A 33 -2.86 12.31 3.08
CA MET A 33 -1.44 11.95 3.00
C MET A 33 -1.13 11.19 1.72
N ILE A 34 -1.94 10.17 1.38
CA ILE A 34 -1.79 9.38 0.15
C ILE A 34 -1.92 10.27 -1.10
N ASN A 35 -2.87 11.20 -1.10
CA ASN A 35 -3.12 12.10 -2.24
C ASN A 35 -1.93 13.01 -2.57
N LYS A 36 -1.01 13.27 -1.62
CA LYS A 36 0.22 14.04 -1.87
C LYS A 36 1.18 13.32 -2.83
N TYR A 37 1.05 12.01 -2.98
CA TYR A 37 1.94 11.16 -3.79
C TYR A 37 1.25 10.61 -5.04
N ASN A 38 0.06 11.11 -5.39
CA ASN A 38 -0.77 10.52 -6.45
C ASN A 38 -0.17 10.66 -7.87
N SER A 39 0.78 11.55 -8.08
CA SER A 39 1.49 11.73 -9.35
C SER A 39 2.55 10.64 -9.57
N GLU A 40 3.01 9.97 -8.51
CA GLU A 40 4.13 9.03 -8.52
C GLU A 40 3.70 7.61 -8.10
N ILE A 41 2.60 7.50 -7.36
CA ILE A 41 2.11 6.24 -6.81
C ILE A 41 0.62 6.09 -7.10
N SER A 42 0.24 5.02 -7.79
CA SER A 42 -1.15 4.58 -7.85
C SER A 42 -1.45 3.72 -6.63
N VAL A 43 -2.49 4.06 -5.87
CA VAL A 43 -2.87 3.35 -4.64
C VAL A 43 -4.33 2.91 -4.71
N ARG A 44 -4.59 1.64 -4.39
CA ARG A 44 -5.94 1.05 -4.37
C ARG A 44 -6.15 0.24 -3.09
N PHE A 45 -7.31 0.41 -2.47
CA PHE A 45 -7.67 -0.21 -1.18
C PHE A 45 -8.70 -1.32 -1.36
N PHE A 46 -8.54 -2.41 -0.62
CA PHE A 46 -9.43 -3.55 -0.65
C PHE A 46 -9.70 -4.05 0.77
N ASP A 47 -10.99 -4.11 1.13
CA ASP A 47 -11.48 -4.75 2.35
C ASP A 47 -11.45 -6.27 2.18
N ALA A 48 -10.94 -6.97 3.21
CA ALA A 48 -10.77 -8.42 3.20
C ALA A 48 -11.29 -9.11 4.48
N GLU A 49 -11.69 -8.37 5.51
CA GLU A 49 -12.06 -8.87 6.84
C GLU A 49 -13.11 -9.99 6.82
N ALA A 50 -14.14 -9.86 5.97
CA ALA A 50 -15.22 -10.84 5.86
C ALA A 50 -15.00 -11.90 4.76
N LEU A 51 -13.82 -11.92 4.13
CA LEU A 51 -13.50 -12.72 2.96
C LEU A 51 -12.40 -13.75 3.29
N PRO A 52 -12.12 -14.74 2.41
CA PRO A 52 -11.00 -15.65 2.60
C PRO A 52 -9.69 -14.87 2.72
N GLY A 53 -9.13 -14.84 3.93
CA GLY A 53 -7.91 -14.14 4.27
C GLY A 53 -7.35 -14.69 5.57
N LYS A 54 -6.03 -14.66 5.72
CA LYS A 54 -5.37 -15.11 6.95
C LYS A 54 -4.45 -13.99 7.44
N ASP A 55 -4.72 -13.52 8.66
CA ASP A 55 -3.89 -12.58 9.43
C ASP A 55 -3.82 -11.11 8.93
N TYR A 56 -4.78 -10.67 8.10
CA TYR A 56 -4.96 -9.28 7.67
C TYR A 56 -6.45 -8.96 7.47
N THR A 57 -6.82 -7.68 7.62
CA THR A 57 -8.20 -7.17 7.47
C THR A 57 -8.39 -6.46 6.13
N ASP A 58 -7.29 -5.92 5.59
CA ASP A 58 -7.27 -5.10 4.38
C ASP A 58 -5.97 -5.39 3.61
N PHE A 59 -5.98 -5.13 2.32
CA PHE A 59 -4.74 -5.02 1.55
C PHE A 59 -4.76 -3.80 0.64
N VAL A 60 -3.58 -3.23 0.45
CA VAL A 60 -3.36 -2.04 -0.37
C VAL A 60 -2.46 -2.42 -1.53
N VAL A 61 -2.91 -2.11 -2.74
CA VAL A 61 -2.10 -2.27 -3.94
C VAL A 61 -1.48 -0.92 -4.28
N CYS A 62 -0.16 -0.88 -4.36
CA CYS A 62 0.62 0.29 -4.76
C CYS A 62 1.41 -0.01 -6.04
N GLU A 63 1.41 0.90 -6.98
CA GLU A 63 2.22 0.82 -8.21
C GLU A 63 3.02 2.12 -8.37
N THR A 64 4.32 2.02 -8.61
CA THR A 64 5.20 3.19 -8.78
C THR A 64 6.40 2.84 -9.66
N ASP A 65 7.05 3.86 -10.24
CA ASP A 65 8.39 3.75 -10.80
C ASP A 65 9.46 4.37 -9.85
N ASP A 66 9.04 4.94 -8.72
CA ASP A 66 9.89 5.61 -7.73
C ASP A 66 9.68 5.02 -6.33
N ILE A 67 10.52 4.04 -5.99
CA ILE A 67 10.48 3.38 -4.68
C ILE A 67 10.76 4.34 -3.51
N LYS A 68 11.46 5.46 -3.76
CA LYS A 68 11.76 6.45 -2.73
C LYS A 68 10.49 7.20 -2.34
N GLN A 69 9.67 7.58 -3.32
CA GLN A 69 8.39 8.23 -3.07
C GLN A 69 7.42 7.28 -2.36
N TYR A 70 7.39 6.01 -2.76
CA TYR A 70 6.67 4.97 -2.01
C TYR A 70 7.10 4.89 -0.55
N HIS A 71 8.41 4.89 -0.29
CA HIS A 71 8.92 4.84 1.07
C HIS A 71 8.50 6.08 1.88
N PHE A 72 8.60 7.28 1.30
CA PHE A 72 8.21 8.53 1.97
C PHE A 72 6.72 8.59 2.32
N MET A 73 5.85 8.12 1.42
CA MET A 73 4.42 8.00 1.69
C MET A 73 4.17 7.14 2.94
N TRP A 74 4.85 6.00 3.06
CA TRP A 74 4.69 5.13 4.23
C TRP A 74 5.30 5.71 5.51
N GLU A 75 6.41 6.45 5.45
CA GLU A 75 6.91 7.18 6.62
C GLU A 75 5.87 8.19 7.13
N GLU A 76 5.26 8.97 6.23
CA GLU A 76 4.21 9.93 6.60
C GLU A 76 2.95 9.25 7.18
N ILE A 77 2.53 8.12 6.60
CA ILE A 77 1.43 7.30 7.14
C ILE A 77 1.78 6.75 8.53
N ARG A 78 3.04 6.35 8.77
CA ARG A 78 3.49 5.81 10.07
C ARG A 78 3.48 6.87 11.18
N ASP A 79 3.61 8.14 10.83
CA ASP A 79 3.51 9.27 11.75
C ASP A 79 2.04 9.67 12.05
N SER A 80 1.07 9.09 11.34
CA SER A 80 -0.35 9.40 11.52
C SER A 80 -0.93 8.84 12.84
N GLU A 81 -2.02 9.45 13.32
CA GLU A 81 -2.73 8.93 14.51
C GLU A 81 -3.18 7.47 14.38
N PRO A 82 -3.74 7.01 13.23
CA PRO A 82 -4.10 5.60 13.04
C PRO A 82 -2.96 4.61 13.30
N TYR A 83 -1.74 4.95 12.90
CA TYR A 83 -0.59 4.09 13.11
C TYR A 83 -0.03 4.24 14.53
N THR A 84 0.21 5.47 14.97
CA THR A 84 0.86 5.77 16.27
C THR A 84 0.00 5.42 17.49
N LYS A 85 -1.33 5.47 17.38
CA LYS A 85 -2.26 5.01 18.43
C LYS A 85 -2.52 3.51 18.39
N GLY A 86 -1.90 2.76 17.47
CA GLY A 86 -2.03 1.32 17.37
C GLY A 86 -3.43 0.86 16.95
N TYR A 87 -4.05 1.60 16.01
CA TYR A 87 -5.32 1.18 15.40
C TYR A 87 -5.11 0.27 14.19
N MET A 88 -3.96 0.37 13.55
CA MET A 88 -3.57 -0.50 12.44
C MET A 88 -2.07 -0.84 12.47
N LYS A 89 -1.68 -1.87 11.72
CA LYS A 89 -0.28 -2.12 11.37
C LYS A 89 -0.15 -2.65 9.94
N ILE A 90 1.03 -2.47 9.37
CA ILE A 90 1.47 -3.24 8.21
C ILE A 90 1.89 -4.63 8.71
N LYS A 91 1.38 -5.67 8.07
CA LYS A 91 1.66 -7.08 8.38
C LYS A 91 2.81 -7.62 7.55
N ASP A 92 2.73 -7.35 6.26
CA ASP A 92 3.69 -7.83 5.28
C ASP A 92 3.61 -6.94 4.03
N VAL A 93 4.66 -6.98 3.21
CA VAL A 93 4.71 -6.31 1.92
C VAL A 93 5.22 -7.30 0.89
N ILE A 94 4.34 -7.69 -0.03
CA ILE A 94 4.72 -8.49 -1.18
C ILE A 94 5.08 -7.54 -2.31
N MET A 95 6.31 -7.64 -2.83
CA MET A 95 6.82 -6.74 -3.87
C MET A 95 7.21 -7.52 -5.13
N GLY A 96 6.95 -6.93 -6.30
CA GLY A 96 7.36 -7.45 -7.59
C GLY A 96 7.76 -6.34 -8.57
N LEU A 97 8.46 -6.75 -9.63
CA LEU A 97 8.76 -5.90 -10.78
C LEU A 97 7.84 -6.29 -11.93
N GLU A 98 7.08 -5.33 -12.46
CA GLU A 98 6.16 -5.57 -13.57
C GLU A 98 6.95 -5.97 -14.82
N ASN A 99 6.62 -7.14 -15.38
CA ASN A 99 7.17 -7.67 -16.64
C ASN A 99 8.70 -7.62 -16.78
N ALA A 100 9.45 -7.71 -15.67
CA ALA A 100 10.90 -7.57 -15.69
C ALA A 100 11.63 -8.63 -16.54
N PHE A 101 10.99 -9.77 -16.83
CA PHE A 101 11.51 -10.76 -17.77
C PHE A 101 11.67 -10.20 -19.18
N GLN A 102 10.79 -9.30 -19.64
CA GLN A 102 10.87 -8.67 -20.96
C GLN A 102 12.10 -7.75 -21.08
N SER A 103 12.38 -6.99 -20.02
CA SER A 103 13.61 -6.18 -19.94
C SER A 103 14.85 -7.06 -19.97
N TYR A 104 14.85 -8.20 -19.28
CA TYR A 104 15.94 -9.16 -19.33
C TYR A 104 16.15 -9.76 -20.74
N GLU A 105 15.07 -10.18 -21.40
CA GLU A 105 15.12 -10.72 -22.76
C GLU A 105 15.69 -9.69 -23.75
N THR A 106 15.24 -8.43 -23.65
CA THR A 106 15.66 -7.36 -24.56
C THR A 106 17.10 -6.89 -24.27
N GLU A 107 17.44 -6.66 -23.00
CA GLU A 107 18.71 -6.00 -22.64
C GLU A 107 19.87 -6.99 -22.43
N ALA A 108 19.60 -8.12 -21.77
CA ALA A 108 20.61 -9.12 -21.44
C ALA A 108 20.75 -10.19 -22.54
N LEU A 109 19.63 -10.70 -23.07
CA LEU A 109 19.66 -11.72 -24.13
C LEU A 109 19.67 -11.13 -25.55
N ARG A 110 19.38 -9.83 -25.70
CA ARG A 110 19.31 -9.13 -27.00
C ARG A 110 18.27 -9.75 -27.95
N MET A 111 17.18 -10.28 -27.39
CA MET A 111 16.05 -10.79 -28.15
C MET A 111 15.21 -9.62 -28.70
N PRO A 112 14.52 -9.77 -29.84
CA PRO A 112 13.57 -8.77 -30.32
C PRO A 112 12.44 -8.57 -29.30
N ALA A 113 11.97 -7.33 -29.11
CA ALA A 113 10.78 -7.05 -28.32
C ALA A 113 9.52 -7.62 -29.02
N GLU A 114 8.64 -8.25 -28.24
CA GLU A 114 7.29 -8.66 -28.69
C GLU A 114 6.32 -7.48 -28.86
#